data_AF-A0A941Z5I4-F1
#
_entry.id   AF-A0A941Z5I4-F1
#
_cell.length_a   1.000
_cell.length_b   1.000
_cell.length_c   1.000
_cell.angle_alpha   90.00
_cell.angle_beta   90.00
_cell.angle_gamma   90.00
#
_symmetry.space_group_name_H-M   'P 1'
#
loop_
_entity.id
_entity.type
_entity.pdbx_description
1 polymer ?
#
loop_
_entity_poly.entity_id
_entity_poly.type
_entity_poly.pdbx_seq_one_letter_code
_entity_poly.pdbx_strand_id
1 'polypeptide(L)'
;MNKKFAALIASAALVSLLAGCTAYDRTKDLVTEPVVKDVKKGMSRDQVLQLAGKPASEVTLTHARGSCQTYILGERNGKIDTYFVALNDTGHVMNSGYQTCAEYDTDPQAKK
;
A
#
# COMPACT_ATOMS: atom_id res chain seq x y z
N MET A 1 11.22 -41.81 58.46
CA MET A 1 10.11 -41.06 57.83
C MET A 1 10.18 -39.63 58.33
N ASN A 2 10.30 -38.63 57.45
CA ASN A 2 9.67 -37.32 57.56
C ASN A 2 9.89 -36.53 56.26
N LYS A 3 8.77 -36.15 55.65
CA LYS A 3 8.61 -35.31 54.46
C LYS A 3 9.20 -33.91 54.77
N LYS A 4 9.76 -33.13 53.85
CA LYS A 4 9.13 -32.61 52.63
C LYS A 4 10.20 -32.11 51.65
N PHE A 5 10.00 -32.45 50.38
CA PHE A 5 10.65 -31.87 49.21
C PHE A 5 10.46 -30.34 49.20
N ALA A 6 11.56 -29.61 49.23
CA ALA A 6 11.66 -28.17 48.95
C ALA A 6 13.09 -27.93 48.45
N ALA A 7 13.38 -27.27 47.35
CA ALA A 7 12.55 -26.62 46.35
C ALA A 7 13.34 -26.73 45.04
N LEU A 8 12.65 -27.11 43.97
CA LEU A 8 13.21 -27.22 42.63
C LEU A 8 13.57 -25.83 42.12
N ILE A 9 14.76 -25.75 41.54
CA ILE A 9 15.27 -24.68 40.71
C ILE A 9 14.28 -24.45 39.56
N ALA A 10 13.74 -23.25 39.43
CA ALA A 10 13.05 -22.80 38.23
C ALA A 10 13.33 -21.31 38.02
N SER A 11 14.48 -21.05 37.41
CA SER A 11 14.82 -19.82 36.73
C SER A 11 13.84 -19.58 35.58
N ALA A 12 12.72 -18.91 35.85
CA ALA A 12 11.92 -18.31 34.81
C ALA A 12 12.58 -16.99 34.41
N ALA A 13 13.53 -17.08 33.47
CA ALA A 13 13.99 -15.93 32.71
C ALA A 13 12.75 -15.23 32.15
N LEU A 14 12.55 -13.97 32.56
CA LEU A 14 11.57 -13.08 31.95
C LEU A 14 11.96 -12.97 30.47
N VAL A 15 11.25 -13.71 29.63
CA VAL A 15 11.28 -13.51 28.18
C VAL A 15 10.74 -12.10 27.99
N SER A 16 11.65 -11.14 27.85
CA SER A 16 11.34 -9.83 27.31
C SER A 16 10.83 -10.06 25.90
N LEU A 17 9.50 -10.15 25.79
CA LEU A 17 8.80 -10.02 24.53
C LEU A 17 9.34 -8.74 23.91
N LEU A 18 10.02 -8.88 22.77
CA LEU A 18 10.22 -7.78 21.85
C LEU A 18 8.81 -7.34 21.43
N ALA A 19 8.19 -6.47 22.22
CA ALA A 19 7.13 -5.60 21.79
C ALA A 19 7.78 -4.60 20.83
N GLY A 20 8.20 -5.10 19.67
CA GLY A 20 8.22 -4.32 18.45
C GLY A 20 6.79 -4.03 18.07
N CYS A 21 6.09 -3.27 18.92
CA CYS A 21 5.08 -2.37 18.45
C CYS A 21 5.86 -1.35 17.64
N THR A 22 6.12 -1.67 16.38
CA THR A 22 6.18 -0.63 15.38
C THR A 22 4.79 0.01 15.44
N ALA A 23 4.65 0.99 16.34
CA ALA A 23 3.78 2.11 16.09
C ALA A 23 4.30 2.64 14.75
N TYR A 24 3.77 2.08 13.67
CA TYR A 24 3.92 2.61 12.35
C TYR A 24 3.15 3.92 12.44
N ASP A 25 3.86 4.95 12.89
CA ASP A 25 3.46 6.34 12.82
C ASP A 25 3.30 6.65 11.33
N ARG A 26 2.11 6.30 10.79
CA ARG A 26 1.56 6.73 9.49
C ARG A 26 1.21 8.22 9.55
N THR A 27 1.91 8.97 10.38
CA THR A 27 1.45 10.26 10.85
C THR A 27 2.27 11.30 10.13
N LYS A 28 1.79 11.56 8.91
CA LYS A 28 2.01 12.77 8.13
C LYS A 28 3.33 12.75 7.35
N ASP A 29 3.25 13.12 6.07
CA ASP A 29 4.42 13.42 5.21
C ASP A 29 5.23 12.27 4.60
N LEU A 30 4.65 11.08 4.36
CA LEU A 30 5.08 10.26 3.20
C LEU A 30 4.41 10.80 1.95
N VAL A 31 4.94 11.97 1.60
CA VAL A 31 4.91 12.69 0.34
C VAL A 31 4.38 11.80 -0.79
N THR A 32 3.36 12.32 -1.45
CA THR A 32 2.71 11.83 -2.67
C THR A 32 3.53 12.13 -3.94
N GLU A 33 4.74 12.69 -3.83
CA GLU A 33 5.68 12.81 -4.96
C GLU A 33 6.26 11.48 -5.51
N PRO A 34 6.59 10.43 -4.72
CA PRO A 34 7.26 9.24 -5.23
C PRO A 34 6.33 8.43 -6.15
N VAL A 35 5.00 8.47 -5.93
CA VAL A 35 4.08 7.80 -6.88
C VAL A 35 4.14 8.44 -8.28
N VAL A 36 4.40 9.74 -8.35
CA VAL A 36 4.48 10.46 -9.63
C VAL A 36 5.88 10.35 -10.25
N LYS A 37 6.93 10.43 -9.42
CA LYS A 37 8.32 10.50 -9.90
C LYS A 37 8.99 9.14 -10.05
N ASP A 38 8.69 8.22 -9.15
CA ASP A 38 9.47 6.98 -8.99
C ASP A 38 8.73 5.74 -9.49
N VAL A 39 7.40 5.75 -9.58
CA VAL A 39 6.64 4.65 -10.20
C VAL A 39 6.89 4.63 -11.71
N LYS A 40 7.39 3.49 -12.20
CA LYS A 40 7.72 3.28 -13.61
C LYS A 40 7.00 2.08 -14.17
N LYS A 41 6.78 2.09 -15.50
CA LYS A 41 6.28 0.93 -16.23
C LYS A 41 7.14 -0.30 -15.94
N GLY A 42 6.49 -1.43 -15.67
CA GLY A 42 7.12 -2.70 -15.34
C GLY A 42 7.42 -2.93 -13.86
N MET A 43 7.24 -1.94 -12.98
CA MET A 43 7.37 -2.16 -11.53
C MET A 43 6.31 -3.14 -11.02
N SER A 44 6.65 -3.99 -10.06
CA SER A 44 5.69 -4.88 -9.41
C SER A 44 4.80 -4.12 -8.43
N ARG A 45 3.64 -4.69 -8.10
CA ARG A 45 2.74 -4.17 -7.06
C ARG A 45 3.47 -3.89 -5.74
N ASP A 46 4.36 -4.77 -5.31
CA ASP A 46 5.10 -4.59 -4.06
C ASP A 46 6.09 -3.42 -4.13
N GLN A 47 6.76 -3.23 -5.28
CA GLN A 47 7.61 -2.06 -5.50
C GLN A 47 6.80 -0.76 -5.46
N VAL A 48 5.62 -0.75 -6.08
CA VAL A 48 4.70 0.39 -6.03
C VAL A 48 4.26 0.67 -4.59
N LEU A 49 3.87 -0.36 -3.81
CA LEU A 49 3.49 -0.17 -2.41
C LEU A 49 4.64 0.36 -1.55
N GLN A 50 5.87 -0.07 -1.81
CA GLN A 50 7.05 0.41 -1.09
C GLN A 50 7.35 1.89 -1.39
N LEU A 51 7.15 2.32 -2.64
CA LEU A 51 7.41 3.69 -3.06
C LEU A 51 6.27 4.65 -2.73
N ALA A 52 5.03 4.26 -3.02
CA ALA A 52 3.85 5.12 -2.98
C ALA A 52 2.98 4.89 -1.73
N GLY A 53 3.26 3.85 -0.95
CA GLY A 53 2.43 3.47 0.19
C GLY A 53 1.12 2.80 -0.23
N LYS A 54 0.13 2.85 0.67
CA LYS A 54 -1.19 2.23 0.43
C LYS A 54 -2.03 3.16 -0.45
N PRO A 55 -2.66 2.66 -1.54
CA PRO A 55 -3.55 3.48 -2.35
C PRO A 55 -4.82 3.86 -1.58
N ALA A 56 -5.46 4.94 -2.01
CA ALA A 56 -6.75 5.37 -1.50
C ALA A 56 -7.88 4.40 -1.90
N SER A 57 -7.79 3.83 -3.10
CA SER A 57 -8.69 2.78 -3.58
C SER A 57 -8.00 1.91 -4.62
N GLU A 58 -8.46 0.66 -4.75
CA GLU A 58 -8.03 -0.26 -5.79
C GLU A 58 -9.26 -0.92 -6.42
N VAL A 59 -9.27 -1.02 -7.75
CA VAL A 59 -10.36 -1.62 -8.54
C VAL A 59 -9.79 -2.59 -9.56
N THR A 60 -10.56 -3.60 -9.94
CA THR A 60 -10.24 -4.44 -11.11
C THR A 60 -10.62 -3.68 -12.37
N LEU A 61 -9.71 -3.63 -13.35
CA LEU A 61 -9.96 -2.97 -14.63
C LEU A 61 -10.89 -3.82 -15.49
N THR A 62 -11.94 -3.20 -16.01
CA THR A 62 -12.95 -3.83 -16.87
C THR A 62 -12.47 -3.91 -18.31
N HIS A 63 -11.86 -2.83 -18.81
CA HIS A 63 -11.45 -2.73 -20.22
C HIS A 63 -9.98 -3.09 -20.45
N ALA A 64 -9.11 -2.79 -19.49
CA ALA A 64 -7.66 -2.93 -19.66
C ALA A 64 -7.05 -4.25 -19.13
N ARG A 65 -7.84 -5.13 -18.50
CA ARG A 65 -7.41 -6.35 -17.76
C ARG A 65 -6.34 -6.06 -16.68
N GLY A 66 -6.58 -6.51 -15.46
CA GLY A 66 -5.67 -6.31 -14.33
C GLY A 66 -6.31 -5.46 -13.24
N SER A 67 -5.52 -4.63 -12.57
CA SER A 67 -5.99 -3.83 -11.43
C SER A 67 -5.50 -2.39 -11.54
N CYS A 68 -6.25 -1.44 -11.00
CA CYS A 68 -5.86 -0.04 -10.94
C CYS A 68 -5.95 0.49 -9.52
N GLN A 69 -4.92 1.24 -9.11
CA GLN A 69 -4.79 1.86 -7.80
C GLN A 69 -4.89 3.37 -7.92
N THR A 70 -5.77 4.02 -7.15
CA THR A 70 -5.87 5.48 -7.08
C THR A 70 -5.15 6.01 -5.85
N TYR A 71 -4.32 7.02 -6.04
CA TYR A 71 -3.60 7.74 -5.00
C TYR A 71 -4.13 9.18 -4.93
N ILE A 72 -4.31 9.69 -3.72
CA ILE A 72 -4.67 11.10 -3.49
C ILE A 72 -3.37 11.85 -3.26
N LEU A 73 -3.04 12.79 -4.16
CA LEU A 73 -1.81 13.58 -4.08
C LEU A 73 -1.93 14.77 -3.12
N GLY A 74 -3.15 15.20 -2.84
CA GLY A 74 -3.48 16.36 -2.01
C GLY A 74 -4.70 17.09 -2.59
N GLU A 75 -4.76 18.39 -2.35
CA GLU A 75 -5.79 19.26 -2.92
C GLU A 75 -5.14 20.40 -3.72
N ARG A 76 -5.66 20.66 -4.92
CA ARG A 76 -5.25 21.77 -5.78
C ARG A 76 -6.51 22.50 -6.25
N ASN A 77 -6.59 23.81 -6.00
CA ASN A 77 -7.72 24.66 -6.41
C ASN A 77 -9.10 24.15 -5.91
N GLY A 78 -9.18 23.65 -4.68
CA GLY A 78 -10.43 23.12 -4.12
C GLY A 78 -10.87 21.78 -4.71
N LYS A 79 -9.99 21.11 -5.48
CA LYS A 79 -10.22 19.78 -6.04
C LYS A 79 -9.17 18.81 -5.53
N ILE A 80 -9.59 17.59 -5.23
CA ILE A 80 -8.68 16.51 -4.86
C ILE A 80 -7.82 16.19 -6.08
N ASP A 81 -6.51 16.30 -5.94
CA ASP A 81 -5.56 15.90 -6.96
C ASP A 81 -5.30 14.40 -6.84
N THR A 82 -5.45 13.66 -7.94
CA THR A 82 -5.40 12.20 -7.94
C THR A 82 -4.45 11.67 -9.00
N TYR A 83 -3.89 10.49 -8.72
CA TYR A 83 -2.97 9.82 -9.61
C TYR A 83 -3.27 8.33 -9.62
N PHE A 84 -3.45 7.74 -10.80
CA PHE A 84 -3.68 6.31 -10.93
C PHE A 84 -2.40 5.57 -11.28
N VAL A 85 -2.30 4.32 -10.84
CA VAL A 85 -1.31 3.34 -11.27
C VAL A 85 -2.07 2.09 -11.71
N ALA A 86 -2.04 1.80 -13.01
CA ALA A 86 -2.63 0.61 -13.60
C ALA A 86 -1.59 -0.51 -13.66
N LEU A 87 -1.95 -1.68 -13.13
CA LEU A 87 -1.17 -2.91 -13.15
C LEU A 87 -1.83 -3.89 -14.13
N ASN A 88 -1.02 -4.60 -14.91
CA ASN A 88 -1.49 -5.70 -15.75
C ASN A 88 -1.91 -6.92 -14.92
N ASP A 89 -2.40 -7.94 -15.60
CA ASP A 89 -2.80 -9.24 -15.04
C ASP A 89 -1.68 -9.94 -14.25
N THR A 90 -0.42 -9.70 -14.61
CA THR A 90 0.75 -10.19 -13.86
C THR A 90 1.13 -9.33 -12.65
N GLY A 91 0.42 -8.24 -12.37
CA GLY A 91 0.68 -7.35 -11.24
C GLY A 91 1.82 -6.35 -11.46
N HIS A 92 2.15 -6.03 -12.73
CA HIS A 92 3.18 -5.06 -13.09
C HIS A 92 2.59 -3.79 -13.70
N VAL A 93 3.19 -2.63 -13.41
CA VAL A 93 2.72 -1.32 -13.91
C VAL A 93 2.69 -1.31 -15.43
N MET A 94 1.51 -1.09 -15.99
CA MET A 94 1.30 -0.90 -17.42
C MET A 94 1.20 0.58 -17.79
N ASN A 95 0.59 1.40 -16.92
CA ASN A 95 0.31 2.81 -17.16
C ASN A 95 0.06 3.58 -15.85
N SER A 96 0.22 4.90 -15.87
CA SER A 96 -0.06 5.79 -14.74
C SER A 96 -0.34 7.22 -15.22
N GLY A 97 -1.02 8.03 -14.42
CA GLY A 97 -1.36 9.40 -14.81
C GLY A 97 -2.26 10.17 -13.85
N TYR A 98 -2.49 11.45 -14.13
CA TYR A 98 -3.29 12.37 -13.31
C TYR A 98 -4.77 12.24 -13.61
N GLN A 99 -5.41 11.28 -12.95
CA GLN A 99 -6.85 11.01 -12.95
C GLN A 99 -7.12 9.86 -11.97
N THR A 100 -8.38 9.54 -11.75
CA THR A 100 -8.81 8.37 -10.98
C THR A 100 -8.82 7.11 -11.85
N CYS A 101 -8.82 5.94 -11.19
CA CYS A 101 -9.01 4.67 -11.89
C CYS A 101 -10.34 4.57 -12.64
N ALA A 102 -11.41 5.22 -12.14
CA ALA A 102 -12.71 5.22 -12.81
C ALA A 102 -12.66 5.96 -14.15
N GLU A 103 -11.96 7.09 -14.19
CA GLU A 103 -11.75 7.85 -15.43
C GLU A 103 -10.82 7.10 -16.38
N TYR A 104 -9.81 6.38 -15.86
CA TYR A 104 -8.89 5.59 -16.68
C TYR A 104 -9.55 4.35 -17.30
N ASP A 105 -10.39 3.64 -16.54
CA ASP A 105 -11.12 2.45 -16.99
C ASP A 105 -12.40 2.79 -17.77
N THR A 106 -12.59 4.04 -18.18
CA THR A 106 -13.70 4.41 -19.06
C THR A 106 -13.40 3.91 -20.48
N ASP A 107 -14.37 3.27 -21.12
CA ASP A 107 -14.24 2.79 -22.49
C ASP A 107 -13.92 3.96 -23.44
N PRO A 108 -12.77 3.99 -24.12
CA PRO A 108 -12.44 5.04 -25.08
C PRO A 108 -13.39 5.04 -26.31
N GLN A 109 -14.15 3.95 -26.54
CA GLN A 109 -15.22 3.88 -27.54
C GLN A 109 -16.58 4.33 -27.02
N ALA A 110 -16.77 4.52 -25.72
CA ALA A 110 -17.92 5.22 -25.15
C ALA A 110 -17.81 6.74 -25.38
N LYS A 111 -17.42 7.15 -26.58
CA LYS A 111 -17.66 8.50 -27.06
C LYS A 111 -19.17 8.65 -27.23
N LYS A 112 -19.70 9.71 -26.63
CA LYS A 112 -21.07 10.20 -26.85
C LYS A 112 -21.41 10.32 -28.32
#